data_AF-A0A1Q9CQL9-F1
#
_entry.id   AF-A0A1Q9CQL9-F1
#
_cell.length_a   1.000
_cell.length_b   1.000
_cell.length_c   1.000
_cell.angle_alpha   90.00
_cell.angle_beta   90.00
_cell.angle_gamma   90.00
#
_symmetry.space_group_name_H-M   'P 1'
#
loop_
_entity.id
_entity.type
_entity.pdbx_description
1 polymer ?
#
loop_
_entity_poly.entity_id
_entity_poly.type
_entity_poly.pdbx_seq_one_letter_code
_entity_poly.pdbx_strand_id
1 'polypeptide(L)'
;MDVEQPLALQSTGLVVEELPFRFAARIEHIEAVTGWEQQLELQQLHEIFLDSFSELRMSEPPGTEECPLSVSDLKEYTEVIRNVRKRHRPVVALLAEAFRKMMHNDAAWIEDDAFQSWADTFLISRISTEMLTSHYMAVVESHDPSAAQLLSEDHIGIVDTKCNPGRICEEAAKAVQAMYTSPRRLEACDFFMCVHSHSDSGSLSAIEFSYIPKYLFYIVQELIKNSARATVEACEMDRRRTLSQRPIVVTVCADQKQVAIRIADQGGGVPFGKGDEIWSYRFSTSKQPVQEYLESGSPLAGWGVGLPLGRLYARYLGGSLELMNVPGTGVDAYLFLRRIAPEGVPRSSISDSLAPV
;
A
#
# COMPACT_ATOMS: atom_id res chain seq x y z
N MET A 1 7.71 32.34 -21.87
CA MET A 1 8.47 31.59 -20.86
C MET A 1 7.52 31.42 -19.71
N ASP A 2 6.81 30.30 -19.68
CA ASP A 2 5.98 29.96 -18.53
C ASP A 2 6.91 29.85 -17.33
N VAL A 3 6.73 30.73 -16.36
CA VAL A 3 7.46 30.66 -15.10
C VAL A 3 6.91 29.42 -14.40
N GLU A 4 7.70 28.36 -14.40
CA GLU A 4 7.36 27.09 -13.74
C GLU A 4 6.99 27.40 -12.28
N GLN A 5 5.72 27.18 -11.92
CA GLN A 5 5.26 27.40 -10.55
C GLN A 5 6.02 26.44 -9.61
N PRO A 6 6.44 26.88 -8.41
CA PRO A 6 7.09 26.01 -7.44
C PRO A 6 6.26 24.73 -7.21
N LEU A 7 6.92 23.57 -7.16
CA LEU A 7 6.27 22.26 -6.96
C LEU A 7 5.32 22.24 -5.76
N ALA A 8 5.66 22.97 -4.69
CA ALA A 8 4.78 23.14 -3.53
C ALA A 8 3.43 23.77 -3.90
N LEU A 9 3.41 24.82 -4.74
CA LEU A 9 2.18 25.48 -5.16
C LEU A 9 1.35 24.60 -6.10
N GLN A 10 2.00 23.88 -7.01
CA GLN A 10 1.33 22.89 -7.87
C GLN A 10 0.68 21.79 -7.04
N SER A 11 1.43 21.24 -6.07
CA SER A 11 0.90 20.22 -5.16
C SER A 11 -0.23 20.75 -4.28
N THR A 12 -0.17 22.02 -3.84
CA THR A 12 -1.27 22.66 -3.11
C THR A 12 -2.52 22.74 -3.96
N GLY A 13 -2.42 23.25 -5.19
CA GLY A 13 -3.56 23.39 -6.10
C GLY A 13 -4.26 22.06 -6.33
N LEU A 14 -3.49 21.00 -6.58
CA LEU A 14 -4.02 19.65 -6.77
C LEU A 14 -4.75 19.13 -5.52
N VAL A 15 -4.20 19.34 -4.33
CA VAL A 15 -4.80 18.87 -3.07
C VAL A 15 -6.09 19.63 -2.73
N VAL A 16 -6.08 20.95 -2.92
CA VAL A 16 -7.24 21.83 -2.70
C VAL A 16 -8.40 21.44 -3.61
N GLU A 17 -8.12 21.15 -4.88
CA GLU A 17 -9.13 20.79 -5.87
C GLU A 17 -9.64 19.35 -5.67
N GLU A 18 -8.73 18.40 -5.56
CA GLU A 18 -9.07 16.97 -5.66
C GLU A 18 -9.58 16.35 -4.36
N LEU A 19 -9.05 16.76 -3.19
CA LEU A 19 -9.42 16.10 -1.94
C LEU A 19 -10.90 16.26 -1.61
N PRO A 20 -11.52 17.46 -1.61
CA PRO A 20 -12.94 17.57 -1.27
C PRO A 20 -13.83 16.69 -2.14
N PHE A 21 -13.57 16.64 -3.46
CA PHE A 21 -14.30 15.80 -4.40
C PHE A 21 -14.18 14.30 -4.05
N ARG A 22 -12.96 13.81 -3.80
CA ARG A 22 -12.70 12.40 -3.47
C ARG A 22 -13.24 11.99 -2.10
N PHE A 23 -13.33 12.92 -1.16
CA PHE A 23 -13.94 12.69 0.14
C PHE A 23 -15.46 12.62 0.02
N ALA A 24 -16.09 13.56 -0.71
CA ALA A 24 -17.53 13.51 -1.00
C ALA A 24 -17.93 12.19 -1.68
N ALA A 25 -17.21 11.79 -2.74
CA ALA A 25 -17.46 10.52 -3.42
C ALA A 25 -17.34 9.30 -2.49
N ARG A 26 -16.47 9.32 -1.48
CA ARG A 26 -16.37 8.23 -0.49
C ARG A 26 -17.48 8.24 0.54
N ILE A 27 -18.00 9.40 0.89
CA ILE A 27 -19.21 9.52 1.74
C ILE A 27 -20.38 8.85 1.02
N GLU A 28 -20.63 9.24 -0.23
CA GLU A 28 -21.67 8.63 -1.08
C GLU A 28 -21.45 7.12 -1.24
N HIS A 29 -20.20 6.68 -1.37
CA HIS A 29 -19.86 5.26 -1.51
C HIS A 29 -20.20 4.44 -0.25
N ILE A 30 -20.06 5.02 0.95
CA ILE A 30 -20.50 4.39 2.21
C ILE A 30 -22.03 4.38 2.26
N GLU A 31 -22.66 5.50 1.93
CA GLU A 31 -24.12 5.66 1.96
C GLU A 31 -24.85 4.72 0.98
N ALA A 32 -24.18 4.31 -0.10
CA ALA A 32 -24.67 3.31 -1.04
C ALA A 32 -24.80 1.89 -0.44
N VAL A 33 -24.12 1.60 0.67
CA VAL A 33 -24.26 0.30 1.35
C VAL A 33 -25.58 0.28 2.12
N THR A 34 -26.49 -0.61 1.73
CA THR A 34 -27.78 -0.69 2.42
C THR A 34 -27.59 -1.09 3.88
N GLY A 35 -28.15 -0.28 4.78
CA GLY A 35 -28.05 -0.49 6.21
C GLY A 35 -26.70 -0.14 6.84
N TRP A 36 -25.91 0.70 6.17
CA TRP A 36 -24.65 1.22 6.72
C TRP A 36 -24.85 1.88 8.10
N GLU A 37 -26.00 2.54 8.30
CA GLU A 37 -26.42 3.14 9.58
C GLU A 37 -26.65 2.12 10.70
N GLN A 38 -26.71 0.81 10.43
CA GLN A 38 -26.80 -0.21 11.48
C GLN A 38 -25.44 -0.83 11.82
N GLN A 39 -24.38 -0.46 11.09
CA GLN A 39 -23.02 -0.94 11.32
C GLN A 39 -22.16 0.16 11.93
N LEU A 40 -21.71 -0.05 13.17
CA LEU A 40 -20.91 0.92 13.92
C LEU A 40 -19.65 1.35 13.16
N GLU A 41 -18.96 0.41 12.52
CA GLU A 41 -17.73 0.69 11.77
C GLU A 41 -17.98 1.57 10.55
N LEU A 42 -19.09 1.37 9.83
CA LEU A 42 -19.45 2.19 8.69
C LEU A 42 -19.90 3.59 9.11
N GLN A 43 -20.61 3.72 10.24
CA GLN A 43 -20.92 5.02 10.83
C GLN A 43 -19.65 5.80 11.20
N GLN A 44 -18.70 5.13 11.87
CA GLN A 44 -17.43 5.76 12.24
C GLN A 44 -16.61 6.17 11.02
N LEU A 45 -16.59 5.34 9.97
CA LEU A 45 -15.96 5.70 8.70
C LEU A 45 -16.63 6.93 8.09
N HIS A 46 -17.96 6.94 8.02
CA HIS A 46 -18.74 8.07 7.49
C HIS A 46 -18.41 9.37 8.22
N GLU A 47 -18.43 9.36 9.56
CA GLU A 47 -18.09 10.52 10.40
C GLU A 47 -16.66 11.04 10.12
N ILE A 48 -15.67 10.13 10.03
CA ILE A 48 -14.29 10.48 9.70
C ILE A 48 -14.19 11.21 8.34
N PHE A 49 -14.92 10.74 7.32
CA PHE A 49 -14.90 11.37 6.00
C PHE A 49 -15.67 12.68 5.97
N LEU A 50 -16.82 12.76 6.66
CA LEU A 50 -17.65 13.96 6.73
C LEU A 50 -16.94 15.11 7.45
N ASP A 51 -16.30 14.82 8.58
CA ASP A 51 -15.51 15.80 9.33
C ASP A 51 -14.35 16.33 8.49
N SER A 52 -13.63 15.43 7.83
CA SER A 52 -12.50 15.80 6.98
C SER A 52 -12.94 16.58 5.74
N PHE A 53 -14.05 16.19 5.11
CA PHE A 53 -14.65 16.94 4.01
C PHE A 53 -15.03 18.35 4.45
N SER A 54 -15.67 18.48 5.60
CA SER A 54 -16.09 19.76 6.17
C SER A 54 -14.87 20.65 6.45
N GLU A 55 -13.84 20.12 7.11
CA GLU A 55 -12.60 20.85 7.40
C GLU A 55 -11.90 21.32 6.12
N LEU A 56 -11.79 20.46 5.10
CA LEU A 56 -11.22 20.81 3.78
C LEU A 56 -12.03 21.88 3.02
N ARG A 57 -13.36 21.88 3.17
CA ARG A 57 -14.24 22.85 2.50
C ARG A 57 -14.30 24.20 3.21
N MET A 58 -14.08 24.21 4.52
CA MET A 58 -14.08 25.41 5.35
C MET A 58 -12.71 26.08 5.43
N SER A 59 -11.64 25.37 5.06
CA SER A 59 -10.32 25.97 4.90
C SER A 59 -10.29 26.84 3.65
N GLU A 60 -9.85 28.10 3.79
CA GLU A 60 -9.61 28.94 2.63
C GLU A 60 -8.43 28.39 1.82
N PRO A 61 -8.55 28.27 0.49
CA PRO A 61 -7.40 27.96 -0.33
C PRO A 61 -6.40 29.11 -0.16
N PRO A 62 -5.11 28.83 0.03
CA PRO A 62 -4.15 29.91 0.15
C PRO A 62 -4.10 30.67 -1.19
N GLY A 63 -4.26 31.99 -1.15
CA GLY A 63 -4.25 32.87 -2.34
C GLY A 63 -5.60 33.13 -3.01
N THR A 64 -5.79 34.36 -3.46
CA THR A 64 -6.89 34.81 -4.33
C THR A 64 -6.32 35.22 -5.69
N GLU A 65 -7.14 35.40 -6.74
CA GLU A 65 -6.69 35.96 -8.02
C GLU A 65 -5.93 37.29 -7.87
N GLU A 66 -6.19 38.01 -6.76
CA GLU A 66 -5.58 39.31 -6.43
C GLU A 66 -4.27 39.19 -5.62
N CYS A 67 -3.97 38.03 -5.01
CA CYS A 67 -2.79 37.83 -4.17
C CYS A 67 -2.15 36.44 -4.40
N PRO A 68 -1.04 36.35 -5.17
CA PRO A 68 -0.44 35.07 -5.52
C PRO A 68 0.14 34.36 -4.30
N LEU A 69 -0.19 33.07 -4.21
CA LEU A 69 0.28 32.08 -3.23
C LEU A 69 1.77 32.21 -2.88
N SER A 70 2.07 32.43 -1.59
CA SER A 70 3.40 32.22 -1.05
C SER A 70 3.46 30.93 -0.21
N VAL A 71 4.62 30.29 -0.16
CA VAL A 71 4.83 29.07 0.66
C VAL A 71 4.59 29.34 2.15
N SER A 72 4.79 30.58 2.62
CA SER A 72 4.50 30.99 4.00
C SER A 72 3.01 30.96 4.36
N ASP A 73 2.12 31.10 3.37
CA ASP A 73 0.67 31.11 3.56
C ASP A 73 0.09 29.68 3.64
N LEU A 74 0.90 28.66 3.30
CA LEU A 74 0.47 27.27 3.32
C LEU A 74 0.35 26.68 4.74
N LYS A 75 0.77 27.39 5.79
CA LYS A 75 0.87 26.82 7.15
C LYS A 75 -0.47 26.33 7.69
N GLU A 76 -1.51 27.15 7.57
CA GLU A 76 -2.85 26.82 8.07
C GLU A 76 -3.45 25.65 7.31
N TYR A 77 -3.37 25.68 5.96
CA TYR A 77 -3.84 24.58 5.12
C TYR A 77 -3.05 23.28 5.36
N THR A 78 -1.75 23.38 5.60
CA THR A 78 -0.91 22.21 5.93
C THR A 78 -1.32 21.58 7.25
N GLU A 79 -1.76 22.37 8.24
CA GLU A 79 -2.31 21.83 9.49
C GLU A 79 -3.63 21.10 9.26
N VAL A 80 -4.50 21.62 8.39
CA VAL A 80 -5.72 20.92 7.97
C VAL A 80 -5.38 19.55 7.36
N ILE A 81 -4.43 19.48 6.42
CA ILE A 81 -4.00 18.20 5.83
C ILE A 81 -3.40 17.26 6.89
N ARG A 82 -2.62 17.79 7.85
CA ARG A 82 -2.06 17.02 8.96
C ARG A 82 -3.17 16.41 9.84
N ASN A 83 -4.20 17.19 10.16
CA ASN A 83 -5.36 16.74 10.93
C ASN A 83 -6.15 15.66 10.19
N VAL A 84 -6.44 15.87 8.90
CA VAL A 84 -7.11 14.88 8.03
C VAL A 84 -6.34 13.55 8.02
N ARG A 85 -5.02 13.58 7.80
CA ARG A 85 -4.17 12.36 7.82
C ARG A 85 -4.22 11.66 9.18
N LYS A 86 -4.19 12.40 10.29
CA LYS A 86 -4.27 11.86 11.65
C LYS A 86 -5.63 11.19 11.88
N ARG A 87 -6.73 11.86 11.51
CA ARG A 87 -8.11 11.36 11.61
C ARG A 87 -8.32 10.08 10.81
N HIS A 88 -7.60 9.92 9.70
CA HIS A 88 -7.73 8.78 8.78
C HIS A 88 -6.89 7.54 9.15
N ARG A 89 -6.06 7.59 10.21
CA ARG A 89 -5.27 6.44 10.67
C ARG A 89 -6.08 5.16 10.91
N PRO A 90 -7.26 5.17 11.55
CA PRO A 90 -8.00 3.95 11.86
C PRO A 90 -8.80 3.39 10.67
N VAL A 91 -8.90 4.10 9.55
CA VAL A 91 -9.81 3.77 8.43
C VAL A 91 -9.66 2.32 7.95
N VAL A 92 -8.43 1.82 7.76
CA VAL A 92 -8.27 0.46 7.23
C VAL A 92 -8.63 -0.61 8.25
N ALA A 93 -8.38 -0.35 9.54
CA ALA A 93 -8.79 -1.26 10.62
C ALA A 93 -10.32 -1.28 10.78
N LEU A 94 -10.98 -0.12 10.65
CA LEU A 94 -12.44 -0.04 10.65
C LEU A 94 -13.06 -0.76 9.46
N LEU A 95 -12.51 -0.58 8.25
CA LEU A 95 -12.96 -1.32 7.05
C LEU A 95 -12.81 -2.83 7.23
N ALA A 96 -11.65 -3.26 7.73
CA ALA A 96 -11.39 -4.67 8.02
C ALA A 96 -12.42 -5.26 9.00
N GLU A 97 -12.75 -4.54 10.07
CA GLU A 97 -13.75 -4.98 11.04
C GLU A 97 -15.17 -4.95 10.45
N ALA A 98 -15.50 -3.93 9.64
CA ALA A 98 -16.77 -3.86 8.90
C ALA A 98 -16.94 -5.09 7.99
N PHE A 99 -15.92 -5.41 7.19
CA PHE A 99 -15.91 -6.57 6.30
C PHE A 99 -16.11 -7.87 7.06
N ARG A 100 -15.41 -8.03 8.19
CA ARG A 100 -15.53 -9.21 9.05
C ARG A 100 -16.95 -9.36 9.61
N LYS A 101 -17.58 -8.28 10.06
CA LYS A 101 -18.96 -8.32 10.59
C LYS A 101 -19.99 -8.59 9.51
N MET A 102 -19.78 -8.06 8.30
CA MET A 102 -20.62 -8.36 7.13
C MET A 102 -20.59 -9.85 6.78
N MET A 103 -19.47 -10.54 6.99
CA MET A 103 -19.38 -11.99 6.75
C MET A 103 -20.18 -12.86 7.74
N HIS A 104 -20.32 -12.42 8.99
CA HIS A 104 -20.92 -13.24 10.05
C HIS A 104 -22.44 -13.10 10.15
N ASN A 105 -23.01 -12.06 9.55
CA ASN A 105 -24.45 -11.91 9.45
C ASN A 105 -24.92 -12.56 8.14
N ASP A 106 -25.51 -13.76 8.22
CA ASP A 106 -26.17 -14.47 7.09
C ASP A 106 -27.30 -13.65 6.43
N ALA A 107 -27.71 -12.56 7.06
CA ALA A 107 -28.80 -11.69 6.62
C ALA A 107 -28.28 -10.30 6.24
N ALA A 108 -27.40 -10.15 5.25
CA ALA A 108 -27.05 -8.82 4.76
C ALA A 108 -26.21 -8.74 3.48
N TRP A 109 -26.90 -8.43 2.37
CA TRP A 109 -26.53 -7.44 1.35
C TRP A 109 -25.21 -7.61 0.56
N ILE A 110 -25.39 -7.56 -0.77
CA ILE A 110 -24.37 -7.54 -1.83
C ILE A 110 -23.79 -8.93 -2.19
N GLU A 111 -24.02 -9.36 -3.44
CA GLU A 111 -23.37 -10.53 -4.04
C GLU A 111 -21.84 -10.41 -3.92
N ASP A 112 -21.12 -11.53 -3.82
CA ASP A 112 -19.68 -11.53 -3.52
C ASP A 112 -18.86 -10.63 -4.46
N ASP A 113 -19.18 -10.66 -5.75
CA ASP A 113 -18.52 -9.83 -6.75
C ASP A 113 -18.79 -8.33 -6.56
N ALA A 114 -20.01 -7.97 -6.20
CA ALA A 114 -20.38 -6.58 -5.97
C ALA A 114 -19.72 -6.03 -4.70
N PHE A 115 -19.52 -6.87 -3.67
CA PHE A 115 -18.78 -6.47 -2.46
C PHE A 115 -17.29 -6.30 -2.76
N GLN A 116 -16.70 -7.24 -3.50
CA GLN A 116 -15.31 -7.15 -3.92
C GLN A 116 -15.07 -5.87 -4.74
N SER A 117 -15.96 -5.57 -5.69
CA SER A 117 -15.89 -4.36 -6.51
C SER A 117 -16.04 -3.08 -5.67
N TRP A 118 -16.96 -3.07 -4.69
CA TRP A 118 -17.13 -1.97 -3.75
C TRP A 118 -15.84 -1.73 -2.95
N ALA A 119 -15.28 -2.78 -2.36
CA ALA A 119 -14.09 -2.70 -1.52
C ALA A 119 -12.85 -2.27 -2.32
N ASP A 120 -12.65 -2.83 -3.52
CA ASP A 120 -11.57 -2.43 -4.43
C ASP A 120 -11.67 -0.94 -4.77
N THR A 121 -12.86 -0.47 -5.15
CA THR A 121 -13.11 0.94 -5.52
C THR A 121 -12.86 1.87 -4.34
N PHE A 122 -13.31 1.49 -3.14
CA PHE A 122 -13.11 2.26 -1.93
C PHE A 122 -11.61 2.37 -1.58
N LEU A 123 -10.90 1.25 -1.59
CA LEU A 123 -9.49 1.19 -1.23
C LEU A 123 -8.60 1.88 -2.26
N ILE A 124 -8.90 1.78 -3.57
CA ILE A 124 -8.21 2.55 -4.62
C ILE A 124 -8.39 4.06 -4.38
N SER A 125 -9.61 4.53 -4.14
CA SER A 125 -9.88 5.94 -3.85
C SER A 125 -9.08 6.41 -2.61
N ARG A 126 -9.03 5.57 -1.57
CA ARG A 126 -8.25 5.82 -0.36
C ARG A 126 -6.74 5.87 -0.61
N ILE A 127 -6.18 4.91 -1.36
CA ILE A 127 -4.76 4.92 -1.79
C ILE A 127 -4.43 6.24 -2.46
N SER A 128 -5.30 6.69 -3.36
CA SER A 128 -5.11 7.91 -4.11
C SER A 128 -5.03 9.16 -3.21
N THR A 129 -5.97 9.29 -2.25
CA THR A 129 -5.92 10.40 -1.27
C THR A 129 -4.73 10.32 -0.29
N GLU A 130 -4.33 9.12 0.13
CA GLU A 130 -3.13 8.90 0.94
C GLU A 130 -1.86 9.31 0.19
N MET A 131 -1.80 9.04 -1.11
CA MET A 131 -0.66 9.40 -1.96
C MET A 131 -0.57 10.91 -2.16
N LEU A 132 -1.69 11.56 -2.51
CA LEU A 132 -1.75 13.02 -2.65
C LEU A 132 -1.35 13.74 -1.36
N THR A 133 -1.96 13.37 -0.24
CA THR A 133 -1.66 13.99 1.05
C THR A 133 -0.23 13.71 1.50
N SER A 134 0.30 12.51 1.29
CA SER A 134 1.69 12.20 1.65
C SER A 134 2.69 12.96 0.77
N HIS A 135 2.44 13.06 -0.54
CA HIS A 135 3.28 13.82 -1.47
C HIS A 135 3.29 15.31 -1.10
N TYR A 136 2.11 15.91 -0.92
CA TYR A 136 1.97 17.30 -0.49
C TYR A 136 2.74 17.60 0.79
N MET A 137 2.55 16.77 1.82
CA MET A 137 3.25 16.97 3.10
C MET A 137 4.77 16.88 2.92
N ALA A 138 5.27 15.91 2.16
CA ALA A 138 6.71 15.76 1.91
C ALA A 138 7.28 16.95 1.13
N VAL A 139 6.55 17.50 0.15
CA VAL A 139 6.96 18.67 -0.62
C VAL A 139 6.93 19.94 0.23
N VAL A 140 5.89 20.16 1.05
CA VAL A 140 5.81 21.36 1.89
C VAL A 140 6.85 21.31 3.01
N GLU A 141 7.03 20.16 3.65
CA GLU A 141 8.04 19.96 4.70
C GLU A 141 9.47 20.11 4.15
N SER A 142 9.73 19.79 2.88
CA SER A 142 11.05 20.01 2.28
C SER A 142 11.43 21.47 2.10
N HIS A 143 10.45 22.38 2.14
CA HIS A 143 10.67 23.82 2.10
C HIS A 143 10.87 24.42 3.51
N ASP A 144 10.70 23.63 4.58
CA ASP A 144 11.09 24.04 5.93
C ASP A 144 12.63 24.00 6.07
N PRO A 145 13.30 25.13 6.36
CA PRO A 145 14.76 25.19 6.47
C PRO A 145 15.36 24.20 7.49
N SER A 146 14.57 23.79 8.50
CA SER A 146 15.00 22.84 9.52
C SER A 146 14.94 21.37 9.05
N ALA A 147 14.04 21.05 8.12
CA ALA A 147 13.86 19.71 7.56
C ALA A 147 14.64 19.51 6.25
N ALA A 148 14.89 20.57 5.49
CA ALA A 148 15.61 20.55 4.21
C ALA A 148 17.03 19.95 4.33
N GLN A 149 17.70 20.09 5.48
CA GLN A 149 19.04 19.54 5.71
C GLN A 149 19.07 18.00 5.80
N LEU A 150 17.92 17.35 6.02
CA LEU A 150 17.80 15.90 6.20
C LEU A 150 17.33 15.17 4.93
N LEU A 151 16.90 15.90 3.90
CA LEU A 151 16.32 15.30 2.70
C LEU A 151 17.39 15.08 1.63
N SER A 152 17.44 13.85 1.10
CA SER A 152 18.32 13.50 -0.02
C SER A 152 17.86 14.22 -1.28
N GLU A 153 18.82 14.71 -2.09
CA GLU A 153 18.57 15.26 -3.44
C GLU A 153 17.89 14.26 -4.38
N ASP A 154 17.90 12.97 -4.02
CA ASP A 154 17.26 11.91 -4.80
C ASP A 154 15.74 11.81 -4.58
N HIS A 155 15.14 12.62 -3.68
CA HIS A 155 13.71 12.56 -3.37
C HIS A 155 12.91 13.75 -3.91
N ILE A 156 11.76 13.46 -4.53
CA ILE A 156 10.74 14.43 -4.95
C ILE A 156 9.43 14.09 -4.24
N GLY A 157 9.16 14.80 -3.14
CA GLY A 157 8.07 14.45 -2.21
C GLY A 157 8.27 13.02 -1.67
N ILE A 158 7.32 12.13 -1.95
CA ILE A 158 7.39 10.70 -1.57
C ILE A 158 8.09 9.81 -2.60
N VAL A 159 8.48 10.35 -3.76
CA VAL A 159 9.14 9.58 -4.81
C VAL A 159 10.64 9.62 -4.57
N ASP A 160 11.26 8.44 -4.52
CA ASP A 160 12.71 8.29 -4.55
C ASP A 160 13.12 7.96 -5.98
N THR A 161 13.92 8.85 -6.58
CA THR A 161 14.39 8.74 -7.96
C THR A 161 15.42 7.62 -8.15
N LYS A 162 16.08 7.18 -7.07
CA LYS A 162 17.09 6.11 -7.05
C LYS A 162 16.70 4.99 -6.08
N CYS A 163 15.40 4.71 -5.96
CA CYS A 163 14.93 3.65 -5.08
C CYS A 163 15.53 2.30 -5.44
N ASN A 164 16.04 1.60 -4.42
CA ASN A 164 16.68 0.30 -4.56
C ASN A 164 15.72 -0.81 -4.07
N PRO A 165 15.10 -1.57 -4.98
CA PRO A 165 14.13 -2.61 -4.61
C PRO A 165 14.77 -3.76 -3.83
N GLY A 166 16.05 -4.07 -4.07
CA GLY A 166 16.80 -5.09 -3.32
C GLY A 166 16.92 -4.72 -1.84
N ARG A 167 17.35 -3.47 -1.57
CA ARG A 167 17.44 -2.95 -0.20
C ARG A 167 16.08 -2.94 0.51
N ILE A 168 15.01 -2.53 -0.19
CA ILE A 168 13.67 -2.52 0.39
C ILE A 168 13.21 -3.95 0.74
N CYS A 169 13.54 -4.95 -0.09
CA CYS A 169 13.27 -6.35 0.22
C CYS A 169 14.05 -6.82 1.46
N GLU A 170 15.32 -6.45 1.61
CA GLU A 170 16.09 -6.76 2.82
C GLU A 170 15.48 -6.15 4.08
N GLU A 171 15.09 -4.87 4.01
CA GLU A 171 14.49 -4.15 5.13
C GLU A 171 13.14 -4.77 5.52
N ALA A 172 12.31 -5.14 4.53
CA ALA A 172 11.05 -5.85 4.78
C ALA A 172 11.28 -7.24 5.40
N ALA A 173 12.26 -8.00 4.93
CA ALA A 173 12.62 -9.30 5.50
C ALA A 173 13.07 -9.18 6.97
N LYS A 174 13.95 -8.22 7.27
CA LYS A 174 14.41 -7.91 8.65
C LYS A 174 13.24 -7.50 9.55
N ALA A 175 12.33 -6.66 9.03
CA ALA A 175 11.15 -6.23 9.79
C ALA A 175 10.25 -7.42 10.12
N VAL A 176 10.03 -8.35 9.19
CA VAL A 176 9.24 -9.57 9.45
C VAL A 176 9.96 -10.48 10.44
N GLN A 177 11.28 -10.70 10.29
CA GLN A 177 12.08 -11.47 11.27
C GLN A 177 11.92 -10.93 12.70
N ALA A 178 11.95 -9.61 12.87
CA ALA A 178 11.80 -8.97 14.17
C ALA A 178 10.39 -9.10 14.79
N MET A 179 9.36 -9.45 14.00
CA MET A 179 8.02 -9.75 14.54
C MET A 179 7.96 -11.13 15.22
N TYR A 180 8.97 -11.96 15.01
CA TYR A 180 8.95 -13.38 15.32
C TYR A 180 10.01 -13.81 16.37
N THR A 181 10.75 -12.87 16.96
CA THR A 181 11.86 -13.02 17.92
C THR A 181 11.49 -13.56 19.31
N SER A 182 10.29 -14.09 19.51
CA SER A 182 9.98 -14.79 20.77
C SER A 182 10.73 -16.13 20.81
N PRO A 183 11.41 -16.50 21.93
CA PRO A 183 12.20 -17.73 22.05
C PRO A 183 11.37 -19.02 21.92
N ARG A 184 10.04 -18.94 21.81
CA ARG A 184 9.16 -20.08 21.54
C ARG A 184 8.62 -20.15 20.12
N ARG A 185 8.92 -19.18 19.24
CA ARG A 185 8.28 -19.16 17.93
C ARG A 185 9.15 -19.07 16.69
N LEU A 186 10.27 -18.35 16.58
CA LEU A 186 10.89 -18.21 15.25
C LEU A 186 12.27 -17.52 15.20
N GLU A 187 13.27 -18.02 15.92
CA GLU A 187 14.66 -17.61 15.63
C GLU A 187 15.19 -18.14 14.28
N ALA A 188 14.38 -18.82 13.45
CA ALA A 188 14.90 -19.69 12.37
C ALA A 188 14.20 -19.60 11.00
N CYS A 189 13.41 -18.56 10.70
CA CYS A 189 13.03 -18.34 9.29
C CYS A 189 14.24 -17.78 8.53
N ASP A 190 14.92 -18.66 7.80
CA ASP A 190 16.00 -18.29 6.90
C ASP A 190 15.42 -17.67 5.62
N PHE A 191 15.68 -16.39 5.41
CA PHE A 191 15.35 -15.71 4.16
C PHE A 191 16.58 -15.72 3.26
N PHE A 192 16.44 -16.28 2.07
CA PHE A 192 17.49 -16.30 1.07
C PHE A 192 17.19 -15.24 0.00
N MET A 193 18.09 -14.29 -0.18
CA MET A 193 17.89 -13.19 -1.11
C MET A 193 18.84 -13.27 -2.30
N CYS A 194 18.29 -13.16 -3.50
CA CYS A 194 19.00 -13.11 -4.77
C CYS A 194 18.64 -11.82 -5.50
N VAL A 195 19.65 -11.06 -5.95
CA VAL A 195 19.44 -9.84 -6.74
C VAL A 195 20.14 -9.99 -8.08
N HIS A 196 19.37 -9.85 -9.15
CA HIS A 196 19.82 -9.96 -10.53
C HIS A 196 19.51 -8.66 -11.30
N SER A 197 20.55 -7.91 -11.64
CA SER A 197 20.43 -6.73 -12.51
C SER A 197 20.72 -7.14 -13.96
N HIS A 198 19.77 -6.92 -14.86
CA HIS A 198 19.97 -7.11 -16.29
C HIS A 198 20.24 -5.74 -16.92
N SER A 199 21.44 -5.21 -16.68
CA SER A 199 21.93 -4.03 -17.39
C SER A 199 22.70 -4.49 -18.64
N ASP A 200 22.46 -3.83 -19.78
CA ASP A 200 23.27 -4.02 -21.00
C ASP A 200 24.77 -3.70 -20.77
N SER A 201 25.14 -3.13 -19.61
CA SER A 201 26.49 -2.72 -19.25
C SER A 201 27.27 -3.73 -18.40
N GLY A 202 26.72 -4.92 -18.10
CA GLY A 202 27.48 -6.00 -17.44
C GLY A 202 27.98 -5.69 -16.02
N SER A 203 27.51 -4.60 -15.42
CA SER A 203 27.84 -4.22 -14.04
C SER A 203 26.71 -4.64 -13.12
N LEU A 204 27.05 -5.37 -12.05
CA LEU A 204 26.21 -5.72 -10.89
C LEU A 204 25.82 -4.48 -10.06
N SER A 205 25.70 -3.30 -10.68
CA SER A 205 25.34 -2.08 -9.96
C SER A 205 23.97 -2.26 -9.32
N ALA A 206 23.83 -1.69 -8.11
CA ALA A 206 22.57 -1.54 -7.42
C ALA A 206 21.47 -1.11 -8.40
N ILE A 207 20.35 -1.83 -8.37
CA ILE A 207 19.18 -1.51 -9.19
C ILE A 207 18.65 -0.16 -8.71
N GLU A 208 18.70 0.87 -9.57
CA GLU A 208 18.12 2.19 -9.30
C GLU A 208 16.83 2.37 -10.11
N PHE A 209 15.73 2.60 -9.40
CA PHE A 209 14.38 2.56 -9.94
C PHE A 209 13.54 3.68 -9.32
N SER A 210 13.08 4.64 -10.14
CA SER A 210 12.23 5.71 -9.60
C SER A 210 10.87 5.16 -9.18
N TYR A 211 10.58 5.23 -7.88
CA TYR A 211 9.39 4.65 -7.27
C TYR A 211 9.07 5.28 -5.92
N ILE A 212 8.03 4.78 -5.24
CA ILE A 212 7.65 5.20 -3.89
C ILE A 212 8.03 4.11 -2.89
N PRO A 213 9.14 4.26 -2.13
CA PRO A 213 9.67 3.22 -1.24
C PRO A 213 8.67 2.72 -0.21
N LYS A 214 7.89 3.63 0.39
CA LYS A 214 6.87 3.32 1.41
C LYS A 214 5.88 2.25 0.94
N TYR A 215 5.40 2.34 -0.30
CA TYR A 215 4.40 1.41 -0.82
C TYR A 215 5.04 0.09 -1.27
N LEU A 216 6.25 0.14 -1.83
CA LEU A 216 6.98 -1.09 -2.15
C LEU A 216 7.29 -1.90 -0.87
N PHE A 217 7.78 -1.22 0.17
CA PHE A 217 8.03 -1.83 1.47
C PHE A 217 6.76 -2.49 2.02
N TYR A 218 5.63 -1.80 1.98
CA TYR A 218 4.35 -2.36 2.43
C TYR A 218 3.98 -3.65 1.68
N ILE A 219 3.99 -3.64 0.33
CA ILE A 219 3.63 -4.82 -0.47
C ILE A 219 4.56 -5.99 -0.14
N VAL A 220 5.87 -5.74 -0.14
CA VAL A 220 6.87 -6.79 0.11
C VAL A 220 6.77 -7.33 1.53
N GLN A 221 6.59 -6.47 2.53
CA GLN A 221 6.40 -6.88 3.93
C GLN A 221 5.17 -7.79 4.08
N GLU A 222 4.04 -7.47 3.45
CA GLU A 222 2.84 -8.31 3.50
C GLU A 222 3.06 -9.68 2.85
N LEU A 223 3.73 -9.72 1.70
CA LEU A 223 4.05 -10.98 1.00
C LEU A 223 5.01 -11.86 1.80
N ILE A 224 6.07 -11.27 2.35
CA ILE A 224 7.04 -11.98 3.20
C ILE A 224 6.37 -12.49 4.48
N LYS A 225 5.51 -11.68 5.10
CA LYS A 225 4.76 -12.07 6.31
C LYS A 225 3.85 -13.28 6.04
N ASN A 226 3.11 -13.28 4.93
CA ASN A 226 2.26 -14.40 4.54
C ASN A 226 3.08 -15.67 4.27
N SER A 227 4.19 -15.53 3.54
CA SER A 227 5.15 -16.61 3.25
C SER A 227 5.74 -17.21 4.53
N ALA A 228 6.16 -16.36 5.46
CA ALA A 228 6.71 -16.75 6.77
C ALA A 228 5.68 -17.51 7.59
N ARG A 229 4.46 -16.98 7.68
CA ARG A 229 3.36 -17.64 8.38
C ARG A 229 3.07 -19.03 7.82
N ALA A 230 2.90 -19.17 6.50
CA ALA A 230 2.61 -20.46 5.87
C ALA A 230 3.74 -21.46 6.10
N THR A 231 4.99 -21.02 5.98
CA THR A 231 6.18 -21.86 6.21
C THR A 231 6.27 -22.37 7.65
N VAL A 232 5.91 -21.53 8.62
CA VAL A 232 5.86 -21.88 10.05
C VAL A 232 4.78 -22.91 10.33
N GLU A 233 3.56 -22.63 9.89
CA GLU A 233 2.42 -23.53 10.09
C GLU A 233 2.72 -24.90 9.45
N ALA A 234 3.35 -24.93 8.27
CA ALA A 234 3.74 -26.17 7.62
C ALA A 234 4.84 -26.95 8.36
N CYS A 235 5.80 -26.28 8.99
CA CYS A 235 6.82 -26.93 9.84
C CYS A 235 6.22 -27.49 11.14
N GLU A 236 5.22 -26.80 11.72
CA GLU A 236 4.51 -27.29 12.90
C GLU A 236 3.73 -28.58 12.59
N MET A 237 3.18 -28.69 11.39
CA MET A 237 2.47 -29.89 10.92
C MET A 237 3.43 -31.04 10.51
N ASP A 238 4.56 -30.73 9.88
CA ASP A 238 5.57 -31.70 9.45
C ASP A 238 6.89 -31.54 10.22
N ARG A 239 6.94 -32.16 11.41
CA ARG A 239 8.10 -32.12 12.32
C ARG A 239 9.39 -32.73 11.77
N ARG A 240 9.36 -33.32 10.56
CA ARG A 240 10.55 -33.90 9.91
C ARG A 240 11.41 -32.84 9.22
N ARG A 241 10.83 -31.67 8.90
CA ARG A 241 11.54 -30.57 8.25
C ARG A 241 11.69 -29.38 9.19
N THR A 242 12.88 -28.79 9.21
CA THR A 242 13.14 -27.56 9.96
C THR A 242 12.90 -26.33 9.10
N LEU A 243 12.72 -25.17 9.73
CA LEU A 243 12.58 -23.88 9.02
C LEU A 243 13.78 -23.58 8.12
N SER A 244 14.99 -23.96 8.54
CA SER A 244 16.21 -23.85 7.73
C SER A 244 16.22 -24.70 6.46
N GLN A 245 15.35 -25.72 6.38
CA GLN A 245 15.17 -26.54 5.17
C GLN A 245 14.06 -26.01 4.26
N ARG A 246 13.36 -24.94 4.66
CA ARG A 246 12.27 -24.30 3.91
C ARG A 246 12.54 -22.80 3.78
N PRO A 247 13.64 -22.39 3.12
CA PRO A 247 13.97 -20.98 3.01
C PRO A 247 12.94 -20.26 2.15
N ILE A 248 12.59 -19.04 2.55
CA ILE A 248 11.82 -18.13 1.71
C ILE A 248 12.80 -17.45 0.77
N VAL A 249 12.59 -17.63 -0.54
CA VAL A 249 13.50 -17.13 -1.57
C VAL A 249 12.94 -15.84 -2.16
N VAL A 250 13.64 -14.74 -1.95
CA VAL A 250 13.32 -13.45 -2.56
C VAL A 250 14.26 -13.20 -3.74
N THR A 251 13.71 -13.11 -4.95
CA THR A 251 14.46 -12.83 -6.19
C THR A 251 14.06 -11.46 -6.70
N VAL A 252 15.01 -10.53 -6.82
CA VAL A 252 14.77 -9.20 -7.40
C VAL A 252 15.46 -9.13 -8.75
N CYS A 253 14.66 -8.93 -9.80
CA CYS A 253 15.11 -8.76 -11.17
C CYS A 253 14.73 -7.36 -11.66
N ALA A 254 15.61 -6.69 -12.39
CA ALA A 254 15.27 -5.41 -13.01
C ALA A 254 15.95 -5.22 -14.36
N ASP A 255 15.27 -4.45 -15.20
CA ASP A 255 15.79 -3.88 -16.44
C ASP A 255 15.58 -2.34 -16.44
N GLN A 256 15.79 -1.69 -17.59
CA GLN A 256 15.63 -0.24 -17.72
C GLN A 256 14.18 0.26 -17.50
N LYS A 257 13.18 -0.60 -17.76
CA LYS A 257 11.75 -0.26 -17.81
C LYS A 257 10.99 -0.70 -16.56
N GLN A 258 11.30 -1.89 -16.05
CA GLN A 258 10.50 -2.55 -15.02
C GLN A 258 11.35 -3.31 -13.99
N VAL A 259 10.74 -3.53 -12.84
CA VAL A 259 11.28 -4.38 -11.76
C VAL A 259 10.31 -5.54 -11.56
N ALA A 260 10.85 -6.74 -11.43
CA ALA A 260 10.12 -7.95 -11.07
C ALA A 260 10.68 -8.51 -9.77
N ILE A 261 9.82 -8.73 -8.77
CA ILE A 261 10.18 -9.34 -7.49
C ILE A 261 9.41 -10.64 -7.36
N ARG A 262 10.12 -11.74 -7.17
CA ARG A 262 9.53 -13.04 -6.84
C ARG A 262 9.79 -13.35 -5.36
N ILE A 263 8.74 -13.71 -4.63
CA ILE A 263 8.84 -14.23 -3.27
C ILE A 263 8.26 -15.64 -3.29
N ALA A 264 9.12 -16.64 -3.12
CA ALA A 264 8.76 -18.05 -3.17
C ALA A 264 8.90 -18.69 -1.79
N ASP A 265 7.83 -19.35 -1.34
CA ASP A 265 7.80 -20.08 -0.07
C ASP A 265 7.74 -21.60 -0.25
N GLN A 266 7.90 -22.33 0.85
CA GLN A 266 7.64 -23.77 0.94
C GLN A 266 6.60 -24.07 2.02
N GLY A 267 5.56 -23.23 2.08
CA GLY A 267 4.48 -23.28 3.05
C GLY A 267 3.43 -24.34 2.77
N GLY A 268 3.63 -25.20 1.76
CA GLY A 268 2.68 -26.27 1.41
C GLY A 268 1.56 -25.85 0.46
N GLY A 269 1.50 -24.57 0.07
CA GLY A 269 0.53 -24.07 -0.90
C GLY A 269 -0.91 -24.06 -0.40
N VAL A 270 -1.83 -23.69 -1.29
CA VAL A 270 -3.29 -23.64 -1.04
C VAL A 270 -3.96 -24.79 -1.80
N PRO A 271 -4.96 -25.49 -1.24
CA PRO A 271 -5.67 -26.55 -1.96
C PRO A 271 -6.29 -26.09 -3.30
N PHE A 272 -6.41 -27.00 -4.28
CA PHE A 272 -7.09 -26.72 -5.54
C PHE A 272 -8.53 -26.24 -5.29
N GLY A 273 -8.99 -25.27 -6.09
CA GLY A 273 -10.33 -24.69 -5.96
C GLY A 273 -10.48 -23.60 -4.89
N LYS A 274 -9.44 -23.34 -4.08
CA LYS A 274 -9.42 -22.26 -3.08
C LYS A 274 -8.47 -21.11 -3.43
N GLY A 275 -7.92 -21.11 -4.64
CA GLY A 275 -6.95 -20.10 -5.08
C GLY A 275 -7.55 -18.69 -5.14
N ASP A 276 -8.79 -18.58 -5.61
CA ASP A 276 -9.47 -17.29 -5.75
C ASP A 276 -9.88 -16.69 -4.39
N GLU A 277 -10.10 -17.53 -3.37
CA GLU A 277 -10.39 -17.09 -2.00
C GLU A 277 -9.24 -16.26 -1.41
N ILE A 278 -8.00 -16.45 -1.85
CA ILE A 278 -6.81 -15.72 -1.35
C ILE A 278 -6.94 -14.21 -1.54
N TRP A 279 -7.66 -13.77 -2.57
CA TRP A 279 -7.88 -12.36 -2.89
C TRP A 279 -9.14 -11.78 -2.24
N SER A 280 -9.98 -12.62 -1.64
CA SER A 280 -11.23 -12.19 -1.05
C SER A 280 -10.97 -11.43 0.24
N TYR A 281 -11.57 -10.25 0.37
CA TYR A 281 -11.60 -9.53 1.65
C TYR A 281 -12.34 -10.30 2.75
N ARG A 282 -13.11 -11.34 2.39
CA ARG A 282 -13.79 -12.22 3.34
C ARG A 282 -12.94 -13.37 3.84
N PHE A 283 -11.78 -13.60 3.23
CA PHE A 283 -10.86 -14.66 3.62
C PHE A 283 -9.84 -14.12 4.61
N SER A 284 -10.06 -14.36 5.91
CA SER A 284 -9.04 -14.13 6.94
C SER A 284 -8.66 -15.44 7.63
N THR A 285 -7.36 -15.66 7.74
CA THR A 285 -6.78 -16.80 8.46
C THR A 285 -6.46 -16.48 9.93
N SER A 286 -6.62 -15.23 10.39
CA SER A 286 -6.36 -14.84 11.80
C SER A 286 -7.64 -14.63 12.59
N LYS A 287 -7.60 -14.98 13.88
CA LYS A 287 -8.72 -14.90 14.84
C LYS A 287 -8.54 -13.80 15.90
N GLN A 288 -7.54 -12.92 15.77
CA GLN A 288 -7.18 -11.95 16.81
C GLN A 288 -8.07 -10.68 16.76
N PRO A 289 -8.43 -10.08 17.92
CA PRO A 289 -9.30 -8.92 18.02
C PRO A 289 -8.60 -7.58 17.66
N VAL A 290 -9.38 -6.59 17.18
CA VAL A 290 -8.92 -5.27 16.66
C VAL A 290 -8.04 -4.49 17.65
N GLN A 291 -8.34 -4.58 18.95
CA GLN A 291 -7.78 -3.72 20.00
C GLN A 291 -6.26 -3.89 20.19
N GLU A 292 -5.73 -5.11 20.09
CA GLU A 292 -4.29 -5.39 20.27
C GLU A 292 -3.43 -4.88 19.08
N TYR A 293 -4.06 -4.51 17.95
CA TYR A 293 -3.36 -4.11 16.73
C TYR A 293 -3.20 -2.60 16.53
N LEU A 294 -4.12 -1.79 17.08
CA LEU A 294 -3.97 -0.32 17.06
C LEU A 294 -2.72 0.14 17.82
N GLU A 295 -2.22 -0.68 18.74
CA GLU A 295 -1.02 -0.44 19.55
C GLU A 295 0.28 -0.94 18.90
N SER A 296 0.21 -1.93 17.99
CA SER A 296 1.40 -2.65 17.48
C SER A 296 2.05 -2.04 16.23
N GLY A 297 1.51 -0.94 15.68
CA GLY A 297 2.15 -0.17 14.60
C GLY A 297 2.28 -0.89 13.26
N SER A 298 1.77 -2.12 13.12
CA SER A 298 1.67 -2.87 11.85
C SER A 298 0.19 -3.03 11.48
N PRO A 299 -0.43 -2.03 10.83
CA PRO A 299 -1.88 -1.79 10.93
C PRO A 299 -2.77 -2.80 10.18
N LEU A 300 -2.21 -3.85 9.56
CA LEU A 300 -2.87 -4.64 8.51
C LEU A 300 -2.67 -6.16 8.64
N ALA A 301 -1.97 -6.61 9.67
CA ALA A 301 -1.83 -8.05 9.93
C ALA A 301 -3.12 -8.65 10.51
N GLY A 302 -3.61 -9.74 9.90
CA GLY A 302 -4.65 -10.58 10.50
C GLY A 302 -6.10 -10.31 10.05
N TRP A 303 -6.33 -9.42 9.09
CA TRP A 303 -7.69 -9.02 8.72
C TRP A 303 -8.14 -9.43 7.31
N GLY A 304 -7.33 -10.22 6.58
CA GLY A 304 -7.62 -10.61 5.20
C GLY A 304 -7.46 -9.48 4.17
N VAL A 305 -7.32 -8.21 4.61
CA VAL A 305 -7.20 -7.05 3.71
C VAL A 305 -5.80 -6.81 3.15
N GLY A 306 -4.74 -7.34 3.79
CA GLY A 306 -3.36 -6.96 3.48
C GLY A 306 -2.90 -7.35 2.08
N LEU A 307 -3.18 -8.58 1.66
CA LEU A 307 -2.76 -9.09 0.35
C LEU A 307 -3.56 -8.47 -0.82
N PRO A 308 -4.90 -8.36 -0.75
CA PRO A 308 -5.66 -7.59 -1.73
C PRO A 308 -5.23 -6.13 -1.80
N LEU A 309 -5.00 -5.47 -0.66
CA LEU A 309 -4.53 -4.09 -0.63
C LEU A 309 -3.13 -3.93 -1.27
N GLY A 310 -2.22 -4.87 -1.05
CA GLY A 310 -0.93 -4.93 -1.74
C GLY A 310 -1.08 -5.01 -3.26
N ARG A 311 -2.03 -5.82 -3.75
CA ARG A 311 -2.38 -5.91 -5.18
C ARG A 311 -2.91 -4.59 -5.72
N LEU A 312 -3.76 -3.89 -4.96
CA LEU A 312 -4.27 -2.57 -5.35
C LEU A 312 -3.17 -1.52 -5.43
N TYR A 313 -2.22 -1.48 -4.48
CA TYR A 313 -1.07 -0.58 -4.57
C TYR A 313 -0.21 -0.85 -5.81
N ALA A 314 0.08 -2.12 -6.11
CA ALA A 314 0.84 -2.50 -7.31
C ALA A 314 0.13 -2.01 -8.59
N ARG A 315 -1.18 -2.29 -8.71
CA ARG A 315 -2.01 -1.88 -9.86
C ARG A 315 -2.13 -0.37 -10.00
N TYR A 316 -2.31 0.34 -8.89
CA TYR A 316 -2.47 1.80 -8.88
C TYR A 316 -1.24 2.51 -9.47
N LEU A 317 -0.05 1.93 -9.31
CA LEU A 317 1.21 2.43 -9.88
C LEU A 317 1.57 1.78 -11.24
N GLY A 318 0.60 1.14 -11.90
CA GLY A 318 0.76 0.54 -13.23
C GLY A 318 1.45 -0.82 -13.25
N GLY A 319 1.70 -1.41 -12.09
CA GLY A 319 2.26 -2.76 -11.93
C GLY A 319 1.19 -3.86 -11.84
N SER A 320 1.62 -5.05 -11.43
CA SER A 320 0.75 -6.18 -11.14
C SER A 320 1.30 -7.04 -10.00
N LEU A 321 0.42 -7.77 -9.33
CA LEU A 321 0.76 -8.78 -8.34
C LEU A 321 -0.02 -10.05 -8.65
N GLU A 322 0.71 -11.13 -8.85
CA GLU A 322 0.19 -12.45 -9.25
C GLU A 322 0.71 -13.52 -8.30
N LEU A 323 -0.08 -14.58 -8.09
CA LEU A 323 0.31 -15.72 -7.26
C LEU A 323 0.27 -16.98 -8.10
N MET A 324 1.35 -17.75 -8.05
CA MET A 324 1.41 -19.09 -8.61
C MET A 324 1.46 -20.10 -7.48
N ASN A 325 0.34 -20.79 -7.29
CA ASN A 325 0.16 -21.76 -6.21
C ASN A 325 0.49 -23.19 -6.70
N VAL A 326 1.33 -23.89 -5.95
CA VAL A 326 1.64 -25.31 -6.18
C VAL A 326 1.24 -26.09 -4.92
N PRO A 327 0.02 -26.66 -4.87
CA PRO A 327 -0.48 -27.35 -3.69
C PRO A 327 0.45 -28.48 -3.25
N GLY A 328 0.69 -28.58 -1.95
CA GLY A 328 1.66 -29.50 -1.34
C GLY A 328 3.11 -29.03 -1.39
N THR A 329 3.42 -27.94 -2.09
CA THR A 329 4.77 -27.37 -2.20
C THR A 329 4.85 -25.99 -1.56
N GLY A 330 4.16 -25.00 -2.13
CA GLY A 330 4.30 -23.60 -1.72
C GLY A 330 3.59 -22.65 -2.67
N VAL A 331 3.80 -21.35 -2.45
CA VAL A 331 3.30 -20.27 -3.31
C VAL A 331 4.46 -19.39 -3.77
N ASP A 332 4.45 -19.05 -5.05
CA ASP A 332 5.31 -18.00 -5.62
C ASP A 332 4.47 -16.75 -5.85
N ALA A 333 4.83 -15.64 -5.21
CA ALA A 333 4.28 -14.32 -5.50
C ALA A 333 5.18 -13.56 -6.49
N TYR A 334 4.59 -13.10 -7.58
CA TYR A 334 5.24 -12.30 -8.63
C TYR A 334 4.71 -10.87 -8.60
N LEU A 335 5.56 -9.92 -8.20
CA LEU A 335 5.28 -8.50 -8.16
C LEU A 335 6.02 -7.81 -9.32
N PHE A 336 5.27 -7.22 -10.24
CA PHE A 336 5.81 -6.45 -11.36
C PHE A 336 5.55 -4.96 -11.12
N LEU A 337 6.58 -4.14 -11.27
CA LEU A 337 6.55 -2.72 -10.99
C LEU A 337 7.01 -1.94 -12.22
N ARG A 338 6.33 -0.83 -12.52
CA ARG A 338 6.72 0.12 -13.56
C ARG A 338 7.45 1.32 -12.97
N ARG A 339 8.44 1.82 -13.71
CA ARG A 339 9.17 3.03 -13.32
C ARG A 339 8.21 4.21 -13.34
N ILE A 340 8.23 5.02 -12.28
CA ILE A 340 7.58 6.33 -12.29
C ILE A 340 8.45 7.24 -13.15
N ALA A 341 7.96 7.59 -14.33
CA ALA A 341 8.66 8.53 -15.20
C ALA A 341 8.28 9.97 -14.82
N PRO A 342 9.24 10.91 -14.80
CA PRO A 342 8.90 12.33 -14.75
C PRO A 342 8.09 12.72 -15.99
N GLU A 343 7.22 13.73 -15.86
CA GLU A 343 6.39 14.23 -16.96
C GLU A 343 7.24 14.60 -18.19
N GLY A 344 6.77 14.22 -19.39
CA GLY A 344 7.44 14.51 -20.66
C GLY A 344 8.08 13.31 -21.36
N VAL A 345 8.12 12.12 -20.75
CA VAL A 345 8.48 10.88 -21.48
C VAL A 345 7.22 10.36 -22.20
N PRO A 346 7.20 10.26 -23.54
CA PRO A 346 6.01 9.86 -24.28
C PRO A 346 5.48 8.49 -23.86
N ARG A 347 4.19 8.42 -23.46
CA ARG A 347 3.46 7.17 -23.20
C ARG A 347 3.46 6.21 -24.40
N SER A 348 3.75 6.69 -25.61
CA SER A 348 3.89 5.87 -26.82
C SER A 348 5.07 4.88 -26.79
N SER A 349 5.96 4.96 -25.78
CA SER A 349 7.01 3.96 -25.53
C SER A 349 6.59 2.84 -24.57
N ILE A 350 5.38 2.96 -24.00
CA ILE A 350 4.77 2.02 -23.07
C ILE A 350 3.62 1.37 -23.83
N SER A 351 3.85 0.19 -24.38
CA SER A 351 2.82 -0.55 -25.14
C SER A 351 1.57 -0.75 -24.29
N ASP A 352 0.44 -0.26 -24.80
CA ASP A 352 -0.90 -0.55 -24.32
C ASP A 352 -1.15 -2.06 -24.38
N SER A 353 -1.10 -2.72 -23.23
CA SER A 353 -1.57 -4.09 -23.08
C SER A 353 -2.30 -4.26 -21.76
N LEU A 354 -3.29 -3.41 -21.50
CA LEU A 354 -4.33 -3.64 -20.50
C LEU A 354 -5.64 -3.09 -21.05
N ALA A 355 -6.30 -3.87 -21.90
CA ALA A 355 -7.74 -3.76 -22.07
C ALA A 355 -8.42 -4.37 -20.83
N PRO A 356 -9.54 -3.81 -20.35
CA PRO A 356 -10.29 -4.40 -19.25
C PRO A 356 -10.93 -5.71 -19.71
N VAL A 357 -10.73 -6.77 -18.94
CA VAL A 357 -11.64 -7.94 -18.90
C VAL A 357 -12.34 -7.89 -17.55
#